data_AF-A0A6N3UUJ8-F1
#
_entry.id   AF-A0A6N3UUJ8-F1
#
_cell.length_a   1.000
_cell.length_b   1.000
_cell.length_c   1.000
_cell.angle_alpha   90.00
_cell.angle_beta   90.00
_cell.angle_gamma   90.00
#
_symmetry.space_group_name_H-M   'P 1'
#
loop_
_entity.id
_entity.type
_entity.pdbx_description
1 polymer ?
#
loop_
_entity_poly.entity_id
_entity_poly.type
_entity_poly.pdbx_seq_one_letter_code
_entity_poly.pdbx_strand_id
1 'polypeptide(L)'
;MTDNLLRTMAIITEKTAAENISGMWATVITGMVVVFLILGLLIGLLYIISFFCNLGNKKKKDAKPDQTVAQPAPAPAPVELIEEDENDDEVIAVISAAIAAYTAGDGKTYAIKRIKRAEKQPRSSWGNAGVNENTRSF
;
A
#
# COMPACT_ATOMS: atom_id res chain seq x y z
N MET A 1 -1.82 52.11 -27.12
CA MET A 1 -0.65 51.19 -27.05
C MET A 1 -0.94 49.94 -26.20
N THR A 2 -1.83 50.03 -25.22
CA THR A 2 -2.23 48.95 -24.29
C THR A 2 -3.09 47.85 -24.92
N ASP A 3 -3.91 48.16 -25.92
CA ASP A 3 -4.85 47.19 -26.51
C ASP A 3 -4.17 46.09 -27.33
N ASN A 4 -3.02 46.41 -27.93
CA ASN A 4 -2.21 45.43 -28.67
C ASN A 4 -1.49 44.46 -27.72
N LEU A 5 -1.12 44.92 -26.53
CA LEU A 5 -0.54 44.05 -25.51
C LEU A 5 -1.58 43.04 -25.04
N LEU A 6 -2.80 43.50 -24.69
CA LEU A 6 -3.90 42.65 -24.22
C LEU A 6 -4.26 41.55 -25.21
N ARG A 7 -4.27 41.85 -26.51
CA ARG A 7 -4.48 40.84 -27.56
C ARG A 7 -3.33 39.85 -27.66
N THR A 8 -2.09 40.30 -27.52
CA THR A 8 -0.91 39.44 -27.60
C THR A 8 -0.85 38.47 -26.42
N MET A 9 -1.10 38.93 -25.19
CA MET A 9 -1.12 38.06 -24.01
C MET A 9 -2.29 37.07 -24.00
N ALA A 10 -3.46 37.42 -24.54
CA ALA A 10 -4.56 36.47 -24.71
C ALA A 10 -4.18 35.33 -25.67
N ILE A 11 -3.56 35.64 -26.82
CA ILE A 11 -3.11 34.65 -27.81
C ILE A 11 -2.02 33.74 -27.24
N ILE A 12 -1.08 34.31 -26.47
CA ILE A 12 -0.01 33.53 -25.80
C ILE A 12 -0.59 32.59 -24.75
N THR A 13 -1.59 33.04 -24.00
CA THR A 13 -2.25 32.23 -22.97
C THR A 13 -3.03 31.07 -23.59
N GLU A 14 -3.76 31.31 -24.68
CA GLU A 14 -4.50 30.27 -25.40
C GLU A 14 -3.56 29.22 -26.02
N LYS A 15 -2.45 29.65 -26.62
CA LYS A 15 -1.43 28.73 -27.15
C LYS A 15 -0.76 27.91 -26.05
N THR A 16 -0.39 28.54 -24.94
CA THR A 16 0.22 27.85 -23.79
C THR A 16 -0.75 26.83 -23.18
N ALA A 17 -2.03 27.17 -23.04
CA ALA A 17 -3.03 26.22 -22.53
C ALA A 17 -3.20 25.03 -23.47
N ALA A 18 -3.31 25.27 -24.79
CA ALA A 18 -3.43 24.21 -25.79
C ALA A 18 -2.21 23.28 -25.83
N GLU A 19 -0.99 23.83 -25.70
CA GLU A 19 0.25 23.06 -25.68
C GLU A 19 0.33 22.14 -24.44
N ASN A 20 -0.01 22.66 -23.25
CA ASN A 20 -0.05 21.85 -22.02
C ASN A 20 -1.14 20.77 -22.05
N ILE A 21 -2.28 21.06 -22.65
CA ILE A 21 -3.36 20.08 -22.83
C ILE A 21 -2.90 18.94 -23.75
N SER A 22 -2.14 19.24 -24.81
CA SER A 22 -1.64 18.22 -25.73
C SER A 22 -0.72 17.19 -25.05
N GLY A 23 0.14 17.63 -24.12
CA GLY A 23 1.02 16.74 -23.35
C GLY A 23 0.26 15.86 -22.35
N MET A 24 -0.86 16.35 -21.79
CA MET A 24 -1.68 15.61 -20.84
C MET A 24 -2.39 14.39 -21.47
N TRP A 25 -2.82 14.49 -22.74
CA TRP A 25 -3.41 13.34 -23.42
C TRP A 25 -2.39 12.23 -23.65
N ALA A 26 -1.13 12.58 -23.92
CA ALA A 26 -0.07 11.60 -24.14
C ALA A 26 0.22 10.75 -22.89
N THR A 27 0.26 11.36 -21.69
CA THR A 27 0.47 10.63 -20.43
C THR A 27 -0.71 9.74 -20.07
N VAL A 28 -1.95 10.18 -20.33
CA VAL A 28 -3.14 9.37 -20.09
C VAL A 28 -3.18 8.14 -21.01
N ILE A 29 -2.89 8.32 -22.30
CA ILE A 29 -2.88 7.22 -23.27
C ILE A 29 -1.76 6.23 -22.95
N THR A 30 -0.56 6.71 -22.66
CA THR A 30 0.57 5.84 -22.29
C THR A 30 0.30 5.09 -20.99
N GLY A 31 -0.28 5.75 -19.97
CA GLY A 31 -0.70 5.09 -18.73
C GLY A 31 -1.72 3.98 -18.97
N MET A 32 -2.72 4.23 -19.81
CA MET A 32 -3.72 3.22 -20.19
C MET A 32 -3.08 2.01 -20.87
N VAL A 33 -2.16 2.22 -21.82
CA VAL A 33 -1.45 1.14 -22.51
C VAL A 33 -0.58 0.33 -21.54
N VAL A 34 0.15 0.99 -20.64
CA VAL A 34 1.02 0.32 -19.66
C VAL A 34 0.20 -0.58 -18.71
N VAL A 35 -0.96 -0.11 -18.24
CA VAL A 35 -1.86 -0.90 -17.37
C VAL A 35 -2.35 -2.16 -18.09
N PHE A 36 -2.74 -2.05 -19.36
CA PHE A 36 -3.16 -3.21 -20.15
C PHE A 36 -2.03 -4.22 -20.37
N LEU A 37 -0.80 -3.76 -20.63
CA LEU A 37 0.36 -4.64 -20.78
C LEU A 37 0.68 -5.40 -19.49
N ILE A 38 0.66 -4.71 -18.34
CA ILE A 38 0.94 -5.33 -17.03
C ILE A 38 -0.15 -6.36 -16.70
N LEU A 39 -1.43 -6.02 -16.89
CA LEU A 39 -2.53 -6.94 -16.62
C LEU A 39 -2.48 -8.18 -17.51
N GLY A 40 -2.22 -8.00 -18.81
CA GLY A 40 -2.03 -9.10 -19.75
C GLY A 40 -0.85 -9.99 -19.39
N LEU A 41 0.26 -9.40 -18.95
CA LEU A 41 1.46 -10.14 -18.52
C LEU A 41 1.18 -10.97 -17.24
N LEU A 42 0.52 -10.40 -16.23
CA LEU A 42 0.16 -11.14 -15.01
C LEU A 42 -0.77 -12.31 -15.32
N ILE A 43 -1.83 -12.08 -16.10
CA ILE A 43 -2.77 -13.15 -16.50
C ILE A 43 -2.05 -14.21 -17.32
N GLY A 44 -1.16 -13.82 -18.24
CA GLY A 44 -0.35 -14.73 -19.03
C GLY A 44 0.55 -15.61 -18.17
N LEU A 45 1.21 -15.04 -17.16
CA LEU A 45 2.08 -15.78 -16.25
C LEU A 45 1.30 -16.80 -15.42
N LEU A 46 0.14 -16.40 -14.88
CA LEU A 46 -0.78 -17.29 -14.17
C LEU A 46 -1.32 -18.40 -15.08
N TYR A 47 -1.62 -18.09 -16.34
CA TYR A 47 -2.11 -19.05 -17.31
C TYR A 47 -1.05 -20.11 -17.64
N ILE A 48 0.22 -19.71 -17.81
CA ILE A 48 1.32 -20.65 -18.05
C ILE A 48 1.47 -21.59 -16.85
N ILE A 49 1.51 -21.06 -15.62
CA ILE A 49 1.61 -21.88 -14.40
C ILE A 49 0.39 -22.82 -14.26
N SER A 50 -0.82 -22.31 -14.50
CA SER A 50 -2.06 -23.11 -14.47
C SER A 50 -2.05 -24.22 -15.53
N PHE A 51 -1.57 -23.93 -16.74
CA PHE A 51 -1.46 -24.90 -17.83
C PHE A 51 -0.49 -26.03 -17.47
N PHE A 52 0.68 -25.72 -16.91
CA PHE A 52 1.64 -26.73 -16.46
C PHE A 52 1.11 -27.58 -15.29
N CYS A 53 0.44 -26.98 -14.30
CA CYS A 53 -0.22 -27.71 -13.21
C CYS A 53 -1.37 -28.60 -13.73
N ASN A 54 -2.16 -28.13 -14.69
CA ASN A 54 -3.26 -28.91 -15.26
C ASN A 54 -2.75 -30.11 -16.09
N LEU A 55 -1.58 -29.99 -16.72
CA LEU A 55 -0.94 -31.09 -17.43
C LEU A 55 -0.39 -32.18 -16.47
N GLY A 56 -0.01 -31.80 -15.25
CA GLY A 56 0.46 -32.71 -14.20
C GLY A 56 -0.63 -33.41 -13.38
N ASN A 57 -1.85 -32.87 -13.33
CA ASN A 57 -2.89 -33.32 -12.39
C ASN A 57 -3.83 -34.43 -12.89
N LYS A 58 -3.48 -35.16 -13.96
CA LYS A 58 -4.19 -36.41 -14.32
C LYS A 58 -3.76 -37.58 -13.43
N LYS A 59 -3.94 -37.47 -12.10
CA LYS A 59 -4.03 -38.61 -11.16
C LYS A 59 -4.23 -38.06 -9.74
N LYS A 60 -5.50 -37.99 -9.32
CA LYS A 60 -6.08 -38.79 -8.24
C LYS A 60 -7.31 -38.07 -7.69
N LYS A 61 -8.45 -38.69 -7.97
CA LYS A 61 -9.71 -38.45 -7.30
C LYS A 61 -9.72 -39.30 -6.02
N ASP A 62 -10.37 -38.73 -5.00
CA ASP A 62 -11.04 -39.39 -3.87
C ASP A 62 -10.19 -40.07 -2.79
N ALA A 63 -10.25 -39.53 -1.57
CA ALA A 63 -10.44 -40.32 -0.35
C ALA A 63 -10.81 -39.41 0.83
N LYS A 64 -12.07 -39.45 1.24
CA LYS A 64 -12.48 -39.30 2.64
C LYS A 64 -13.00 -40.68 3.06
N PRO A 65 -12.55 -41.25 4.18
CA PRO A 65 -13.46 -41.32 5.32
C PRO A 65 -12.78 -41.15 6.70
N ASP A 66 -13.68 -41.04 7.66
CA ASP A 66 -13.64 -40.70 9.07
C ASP A 66 -12.97 -41.75 9.99
N GLN A 67 -12.33 -41.29 11.09
CA GLN A 67 -12.39 -41.87 12.45
C GLN A 67 -11.36 -41.24 13.43
N THR A 68 -11.89 -40.41 14.33
CA THR A 68 -11.82 -40.45 15.81
C THR A 68 -10.55 -40.92 16.56
N VAL A 69 -10.23 -40.13 17.60
CA VAL A 69 -9.38 -40.34 18.80
C VAL A 69 -7.90 -39.95 18.69
N ALA A 70 -7.57 -38.77 19.21
CA ALA A 70 -6.96 -38.63 20.53
C ALA A 70 -6.73 -37.14 20.81
N GLN A 71 -7.20 -36.65 21.94
CA GLN A 71 -6.92 -35.31 22.43
C GLN A 71 -5.65 -35.35 23.30
N PRO A 72 -4.58 -34.63 22.94
CA PRO A 72 -3.56 -34.20 23.88
C PRO A 72 -3.97 -32.84 24.47
N ALA A 73 -3.69 -32.67 25.76
CA ALA A 73 -3.96 -31.47 26.56
C ALA A 73 -3.46 -30.17 25.90
N PRO A 74 -4.11 -29.02 26.16
CA PRO A 74 -3.73 -27.74 25.55
C PRO A 74 -2.31 -27.35 25.97
N ALA A 75 -1.39 -27.37 25.01
CA ALA A 75 -0.10 -26.71 25.10
C ALA A 75 -0.30 -25.19 25.19
N PRO A 76 0.58 -24.46 25.90
CA PRO A 76 0.41 -23.03 26.15
C PRO A 76 0.24 -22.28 24.83
N ALA A 77 -0.81 -21.46 24.76
CA ALA A 77 -1.16 -20.65 23.60
C ALA A 77 0.08 -19.90 23.10
N PRO A 78 0.45 -20.03 21.82
CA PRO A 78 1.36 -19.10 21.18
C PRO A 78 0.85 -17.70 21.45
N VAL A 79 1.73 -16.86 22.00
CA VAL A 79 1.49 -15.42 22.04
C VAL A 79 1.26 -15.02 20.59
N GLU A 80 0.04 -14.60 20.30
CA GLU A 80 -0.36 -14.08 19.00
C GLU A 80 0.52 -12.85 18.75
N LEU A 81 1.61 -13.07 18.02
CA LEU A 81 2.32 -11.99 17.36
C LEU A 81 1.26 -11.43 16.42
N ILE A 82 0.72 -10.27 16.79
CA ILE A 82 -0.05 -9.43 15.90
C ILE A 82 0.80 -9.34 14.64
N GLU A 83 0.35 -9.97 13.56
CA GLU A 83 0.96 -9.82 12.25
C GLU A 83 0.88 -8.31 11.94
N GLU A 84 1.99 -7.60 12.16
CA GLU A 84 2.16 -6.26 11.65
C GLU A 84 1.96 -6.41 10.14
N ASP A 85 0.98 -5.70 9.58
CA ASP A 85 0.65 -5.72 8.16
C ASP A 85 1.97 -5.76 7.36
N GLU A 86 2.26 -6.86 6.67
CA GLU A 86 3.56 -7.15 6.04
C GLU A 86 3.99 -6.04 5.04
N ASN A 87 3.04 -5.18 4.67
CA ASN A 87 3.21 -4.01 3.83
C ASN A 87 3.82 -2.78 4.56
N ASP A 88 3.67 -2.65 5.88
CA ASP A 88 4.19 -1.50 6.64
C ASP A 88 5.73 -1.58 6.76
N ASP A 89 6.31 -2.79 6.82
CA ASP A 89 7.75 -3.02 6.96
C ASP A 89 8.57 -2.55 5.75
N GLU A 90 8.09 -2.82 4.53
CA GLU A 90 8.73 -2.36 3.30
C GLU A 90 8.77 -0.82 3.25
N VAL A 91 7.66 -0.18 3.62
CA VAL A 91 7.54 1.28 3.66
C VAL A 91 8.47 1.87 4.72
N ILE A 92 8.53 1.27 5.91
CA ILE A 92 9.45 1.67 6.98
C ILE A 92 10.92 1.53 6.51
N ALA A 93 11.26 0.43 5.85
CA ALA A 93 12.61 0.19 5.33
C ALA A 93 13.01 1.25 4.28
N VAL A 94 12.16 1.54 3.31
CA VAL A 94 12.42 2.55 2.27
C VAL A 94 12.56 3.95 2.87
N ILE A 95 11.68 4.32 3.82
CA ILE A 95 11.76 5.62 4.51
C ILE A 95 13.06 5.71 5.32
N SER A 96 13.42 4.64 6.04
CA SER A 96 14.67 4.61 6.82
C SER A 96 15.91 4.75 5.93
N ALA A 97 15.92 4.09 4.77
CA ALA A 97 17.00 4.17 3.79
C ALA A 97 17.10 5.57 3.17
N ALA A 98 15.97 6.20 2.85
CA ALA A 98 15.95 7.56 2.33
C ALA A 98 16.49 8.58 3.36
N ILE A 99 16.08 8.47 4.62
CA ILE A 99 16.59 9.32 5.70
C ILE A 99 18.09 9.06 5.91
N ALA A 100 18.53 7.80 5.92
CA ALA A 100 19.94 7.46 6.05
C ALA A 100 20.77 8.06 4.91
N ALA A 101 20.32 7.93 3.66
CA ALA A 101 21.00 8.53 2.50
C ALA A 101 21.06 10.07 2.58
N TYR A 102 19.97 10.71 3.02
CA TYR A 102 19.92 12.17 3.16
C TYR A 102 20.80 12.69 4.30
N THR A 103 20.90 11.93 5.40
CA THR A 103 21.65 12.33 6.60
C THR A 103 23.12 11.92 6.57
N ALA A 104 23.50 10.94 5.74
CA ALA A 104 24.88 10.46 5.59
C ALA A 104 25.86 11.56 5.15
N GLY A 105 25.41 12.57 4.41
CA GLY A 105 26.25 13.67 3.92
C GLY A 105 26.41 14.86 4.88
N ASP A 106 25.56 14.98 5.90
CA ASP A 106 25.53 16.18 6.76
C ASP A 106 26.44 16.05 8.00
N GLY A 107 26.94 14.85 8.31
CA GLY A 107 27.85 14.60 9.44
C GLY A 107 27.26 14.92 10.83
N LYS A 108 25.94 15.16 10.91
CA LYS A 108 25.22 15.51 12.13
C LYS A 108 24.47 14.30 12.68
N THR A 109 24.54 14.11 13.99
CA THR A 109 23.76 13.08 14.69
C THR A 109 22.39 13.65 15.04
N TYR A 110 21.34 13.07 14.47
CA TYR A 110 19.96 13.47 14.78
C TYR A 110 19.44 12.68 15.99
N ALA A 111 18.78 13.37 16.92
CA ALA A 111 18.14 12.77 18.08
C ALA A 111 16.62 12.85 17.95
N ILE A 112 15.93 11.80 18.38
CA ILE A 112 14.47 11.76 18.38
C ILE A 112 13.94 12.62 19.52
N LYS A 113 13.20 13.69 19.20
CA LYS A 113 12.62 14.58 20.22
C LYS A 113 11.33 14.02 20.82
N ARG A 114 10.46 13.45 19.99
CA ARG A 114 9.16 12.90 20.41
C ARG A 114 8.61 11.96 19.36
N ILE A 115 8.05 10.83 19.79
CA ILE A 115 7.26 9.94 18.95
C ILE A 115 5.81 10.09 19.39
N LYS A 116 4.92 10.50 18.47
CA LYS A 116 3.48 10.45 18.67
C LYS A 116 2.94 9.34 17.79
N ARG A 117 2.25 8.36 18.37
CA ARG A 117 1.59 7.32 17.59
C ARG A 117 0.53 7.99 16.71
N ALA A 118 0.52 7.65 15.42
CA ALA A 118 -0.62 7.95 14.57
C ALA A 118 -1.81 7.16 15.14
N GLU A 119 -2.86 7.87 15.53
CA GLU A 119 -4.06 7.22 16.05
C GLU A 119 -4.78 6.59 14.85
N LYS A 120 -4.47 5.31 14.55
CA LYS A 120 -5.07 4.55 13.43
C LYS A 120 -6.62 4.54 13.54
N GLN A 121 -7.18 4.74 14.74
CA GLN A 121 -8.60 4.95 15.00
C GLN A 121 -8.78 5.79 16.28
N PRO A 122 -9.52 6.92 16.28
CA PRO A 122 -9.87 7.60 17.53
C PRO A 122 -10.62 6.61 18.42
N ARG A 123 -10.21 6.49 19.69
CA ARG A 123 -10.91 5.60 20.64
C ARG A 123 -12.40 5.90 20.61
N SER A 124 -13.21 4.85 20.46
CA SER A 124 -14.66 5.00 20.40
C SER A 124 -15.17 5.66 21.69
N SER A 125 -16.27 6.40 21.58
CA SER A 125 -16.90 7.05 22.74
C SER A 125 -17.23 6.06 23.85
N TRP A 126 -17.52 4.79 23.51
CA TRP A 126 -17.74 3.72 24.48
C TRP A 126 -16.45 3.26 25.17
N GLY A 127 -15.34 3.12 24.43
CA GLY A 127 -14.04 2.77 25.02
C GLY A 127 -13.52 3.86 25.97
N ASN A 128 -13.71 5.14 25.63
CA ASN A 128 -13.36 6.24 26.51
C ASN A 128 -14.27 6.30 27.76
N ALA A 129 -15.56 6.03 27.61
CA ALA A 129 -16.50 5.98 28.75
C ALA A 129 -16.14 4.87 29.75
N GLY A 130 -15.74 3.69 29.27
CA GLY A 130 -15.32 2.58 30.13
C GLY A 130 -14.06 2.91 30.95
N VAL A 131 -13.08 3.60 30.36
CA VAL A 131 -11.89 4.05 31.10
C VAL A 131 -12.26 5.06 32.17
N ASN A 132 -13.07 6.08 31.82
CA ASN A 132 -13.52 7.09 32.78
C ASN A 132 -14.28 6.48 33.97
N GLU A 133 -15.14 5.49 33.72
CA GLU A 133 -15.90 4.82 34.77
C GLU A 133 -15.02 3.94 35.67
N ASN A 134 -14.02 3.25 35.11
CA ASN A 134 -13.09 2.41 35.88
C ASN A 134 -12.05 3.22 36.67
N THR A 135 -11.74 4.45 36.24
CA THR A 135 -10.76 5.31 36.91
C THR A 135 -11.37 6.45 37.69
N ARG A 136 -12.71 6.56 37.77
CA ARG A 136 -13.31 7.53 38.69
C ARG A 136 -13.07 7.06 40.12
N SER A 137 -12.61 7.98 40.96
CA SER A 137 -12.50 7.71 42.40
C SER A 137 -13.89 7.49 42.98
N PHE A 138 -13.99 6.55 43.91
CA PHE A 138 -15.18 6.32 44.72
C PHE A 138 -15.41 7.45 45.73
#